data_AF-A0A3B9FKF5-F1
#
_entry.id   AF-A0A3B9FKF5-F1
#
_cell.length_a   1.000
_cell.length_b   1.000
_cell.length_c   1.000
_cell.angle_alpha   90.00
_cell.angle_beta   90.00
_cell.angle_gamma   90.00
#
_symmetry.space_group_name_H-M   'P 1'
#
loop_
_entity.id
_entity.type
_entity.pdbx_description
1 polymer ?
#
loop_
_entity_poly.entity_id
_entity_poly.type
_entity_poly.pdbx_seq_one_letter_code
_entity_poly.pdbx_strand_id
1 'polypeptide(L)'
;VIIFFFLTAWVHADDRPTIDFLIGKQIYVEDAFAGQSFTLLKGLNGNKDYRVEWIRHGSAVPAIRSQTCKVRLDGKYQFRFSLDHPEEKNGDFMVFISGKDEIKVYLNGVRIHIDRAYGHDLKPKKPNSP
;
A
#
# COMPACT_ATOMS: atom_id res chain seq x y z
N VAL A 1 -3.22 -8.85 -56.18
CA VAL A 1 -2.21 -8.51 -55.15
C VAL A 1 -2.97 -8.21 -53.86
N ILE A 2 -2.91 -9.09 -52.86
CA ILE A 2 -3.58 -8.89 -51.58
C ILE A 2 -2.55 -8.26 -50.64
N ILE A 3 -2.77 -7.00 -50.27
CA ILE A 3 -1.89 -6.24 -49.37
C ILE A 3 -2.34 -6.54 -47.94
N PHE A 4 -1.52 -7.29 -47.20
CA PHE A 4 -1.68 -7.50 -45.76
C PHE A 4 -1.19 -6.24 -45.01
N PHE A 5 -2.12 -5.46 -44.48
CA PHE A 5 -1.81 -4.39 -43.52
C PHE A 5 -1.57 -5.02 -42.15
N PHE A 6 -0.31 -5.16 -41.76
CA PHE A 6 0.07 -5.48 -40.38
C PHE A 6 -0.20 -4.25 -39.50
N LEU A 7 -1.36 -4.23 -38.83
CA LEU A 7 -1.63 -3.34 -37.70
C LEU A 7 -0.79 -3.83 -36.51
N THR A 8 0.39 -3.25 -36.35
CA THR A 8 1.16 -3.39 -35.11
C THR A 8 0.44 -2.61 -34.02
N ALA A 9 -0.41 -3.29 -33.24
CA ALA A 9 -0.91 -2.72 -32.00
C ALA A 9 0.30 -2.45 -31.09
N TRP A 10 0.58 -1.19 -30.81
CA TRP A 10 1.47 -0.82 -29.71
C TRP A 10 0.84 -1.34 -28.42
N VAL A 11 1.30 -2.49 -27.96
CA VAL A 11 1.06 -2.93 -26.58
C VAL A 11 1.91 -2.00 -25.72
N HIS A 12 1.32 -0.90 -25.26
CA HIS A 12 1.94 -0.08 -24.24
C HIS A 12 2.23 -0.99 -23.05
N ALA A 13 3.52 -1.15 -22.74
CA ALA A 13 3.93 -1.84 -21.53
C ALA A 13 3.29 -1.11 -20.34
N ASP A 14 2.69 -1.88 -19.45
CA ASP A 14 2.08 -1.34 -18.24
C ASP A 14 3.17 -0.86 -17.30
N ASP A 15 3.46 0.44 -17.33
CA ASP A 15 4.52 1.11 -16.57
C ASP A 15 4.24 1.22 -15.06
N ARG A 16 3.14 0.62 -14.57
CA ARG A 16 2.78 0.65 -13.16
C ARG A 16 3.80 -0.10 -12.31
N PRO A 17 4.24 0.47 -11.17
CA PRO A 17 5.05 -0.26 -10.22
C PRO A 17 4.25 -1.43 -9.62
N THR A 18 4.96 -2.47 -9.19
CA THR A 18 4.34 -3.61 -8.49
C THR A 18 4.15 -3.31 -7.01
N ILE A 19 3.43 -4.19 -6.31
CA ILE A 19 3.26 -4.08 -4.85
C ILE A 19 4.59 -3.97 -4.09
N ASP A 20 5.70 -4.47 -4.62
CA ASP A 20 7.02 -4.37 -3.99
C ASP A 20 7.49 -2.91 -3.84
N PHE A 21 6.96 -1.99 -4.65
CA PHE A 21 7.20 -0.56 -4.50
C PHE A 21 6.65 0.01 -3.18
N LEU A 22 5.65 -0.64 -2.59
CA LEU A 22 5.03 -0.21 -1.34
C LEU A 22 5.76 -0.73 -0.10
N ILE A 23 6.76 -1.60 -0.26
CA ILE A 23 7.49 -2.17 0.87
C ILE A 23 8.18 -1.06 1.67
N GLY A 24 7.93 -1.04 2.97
CA GLY A 24 8.50 -0.06 3.90
C GLY A 24 7.91 1.35 3.76
N LYS A 25 6.95 1.57 2.85
CA LYS A 25 6.21 2.83 2.77
C LYS A 25 5.03 2.78 3.73
N GLN A 26 4.94 3.79 4.60
CA GLN A 26 3.81 3.95 5.50
C GLN A 26 2.68 4.69 4.78
N ILE A 27 1.51 4.06 4.70
CA ILE A 27 0.33 4.59 4.05
C ILE A 27 -0.63 5.07 5.14
N TYR A 28 -0.94 6.37 5.13
CA TYR A 28 -1.90 6.97 6.05
C TYR A 28 -3.29 7.01 5.41
N VAL A 29 -4.27 6.54 6.17
CA VAL A 29 -5.69 6.54 5.85
C VAL A 29 -6.37 7.52 6.78
N GLU A 30 -7.08 8.48 6.20
CA GLU A 30 -7.92 9.38 6.97
C GLU A 30 -9.21 8.66 7.36
N ASP A 31 -9.56 8.74 8.65
CA ASP A 31 -10.87 8.37 9.15
C ASP A 31 -11.36 9.38 10.18
N ALA A 32 -12.63 9.29 10.52
CA ALA A 32 -13.36 10.32 11.26
C ALA A 32 -12.89 10.56 12.71
N PHE A 33 -11.96 9.78 13.27
CA PHE A 33 -11.69 9.83 14.72
C PHE A 33 -10.22 10.04 15.11
N ALA A 34 -9.26 9.46 14.37
CA ALA A 34 -7.84 9.67 14.66
C ALA A 34 -6.89 9.27 13.52
N GLY A 35 -7.39 8.70 12.42
CA GLY A 35 -6.57 8.18 11.34
C GLY A 35 -5.93 6.83 11.71
N GLN A 36 -5.54 6.10 10.67
CA GLN A 36 -4.86 4.82 10.79
C GLN A 36 -3.78 4.75 9.72
N SER A 37 -2.75 3.96 9.96
CA SER A 37 -1.72 3.73 8.95
C SER A 37 -1.38 2.26 8.84
N PHE A 38 -0.78 1.91 7.72
CA PHE A 38 -0.24 0.59 7.54
C PHE A 38 1.01 0.59 6.66
N THR A 39 1.89 -0.37 6.91
CA THR A 39 3.16 -0.54 6.19
C THR A 39 3.25 -1.97 5.68
N LEU A 40 3.49 -2.13 4.37
CA LEU A 40 3.75 -3.43 3.77
C LEU A 40 5.19 -3.86 4.07
N LEU A 41 5.35 -5.07 4.59
CA LEU A 41 6.63 -5.69 4.91
C LEU A 41 6.79 -6.98 4.14
N LYS A 42 8.03 -7.28 3.74
CA LYS A 42 8.41 -8.53 3.10
C LYS A 42 9.15 -9.39 4.12
N GLY A 43 8.79 -10.67 4.20
CA GLY A 43 9.47 -11.63 5.07
C GLY A 43 10.97 -11.72 4.76
N LEU A 44 11.75 -11.98 5.80
CA LEU A 44 13.18 -12.23 5.68
C LEU A 44 13.42 -13.59 5.00
N ASN A 45 14.57 -13.74 4.32
CA ASN A 45 15.08 -15.00 3.76
C ASN A 45 14.31 -15.59 2.57
N GLY A 46 14.01 -14.78 1.54
CA GLY A 46 13.58 -15.28 0.23
C GLY A 46 12.17 -15.87 0.18
N ASN A 47 11.48 -15.95 1.32
CA ASN A 47 10.10 -16.40 1.39
C ASN A 47 9.17 -15.24 0.98
N LYS A 48 8.22 -15.49 0.07
CA LYS A 48 7.28 -14.47 -0.45
C LYS A 48 6.15 -14.16 0.54
N ASP A 49 6.43 -14.27 1.83
CA ASP A 49 5.47 -13.98 2.88
C ASP A 49 5.42 -12.49 3.13
N TYR A 50 4.38 -11.84 2.62
CA TYR A 50 4.11 -10.43 2.91
C TYR A 50 3.33 -10.32 4.22
N ARG A 51 3.64 -9.28 4.99
CA ARG A 51 2.92 -8.91 6.20
C ARG A 51 2.60 -7.43 6.15
N VAL A 52 1.56 -7.03 6.87
CA VAL A 52 1.25 -5.62 7.08
C VAL A 52 1.34 -5.34 8.56
N GLU A 53 2.06 -4.30 8.94
CA GLU A 53 1.92 -3.68 10.24
C GLU A 53 0.88 -2.58 10.13
N TRP A 54 -0.27 -2.77 10.79
CA TRP A 54 -1.33 -1.78 10.89
C TRP A 54 -1.26 -1.09 12.24
N ILE A 55 -1.55 0.21 12.27
CA ILE A 55 -1.51 1.05 13.46
C ILE A 55 -2.77 1.95 13.48
N ARG A 56 -3.49 1.93 14.61
CA ARG A 56 -4.50 2.93 14.95
C ARG A 56 -3.83 4.08 15.68
N HIS A 57 -3.99 5.29 15.16
CA HIS A 57 -3.53 6.49 15.86
C HIS A 57 -4.60 7.01 16.82
N GLY A 58 -4.21 7.91 17.71
CA GLY A 58 -5.12 8.67 18.57
C GLY A 58 -4.95 10.16 18.35
N SER A 59 -5.94 10.97 18.77
CA SER A 59 -5.95 12.43 18.58
C SER A 59 -4.74 13.19 19.18
N ALA A 60 -3.85 12.52 19.91
CA ALA A 60 -2.57 13.06 20.38
C ALA A 60 -1.49 11.99 20.63
N VAL A 61 -1.70 10.74 20.20
CA VAL A 61 -0.77 9.63 20.50
C VAL A 61 -0.34 8.90 19.22
N PRO A 62 0.97 8.57 19.08
CA PRO A 62 1.49 7.94 17.87
C PRO A 62 0.89 6.57 17.57
N ALA A 63 0.48 5.80 18.58
CA ALA A 63 -0.18 4.52 18.41
C ALA A 63 -1.05 4.23 19.63
N ILE A 64 -2.34 3.99 19.41
CA ILE A 64 -3.25 3.40 20.41
C ILE A 64 -3.23 1.88 20.28
N ARG A 65 -3.10 1.38 19.05
CA ARG A 65 -3.16 -0.06 18.74
C ARG A 65 -2.29 -0.38 17.54
N SER A 66 -1.74 -1.58 17.52
CA SER A 66 -1.08 -2.13 16.35
C SER A 66 -1.43 -3.60 16.16
N GLN A 67 -1.38 -4.07 14.91
CA GLN A 67 -1.61 -5.47 14.56
C GLN A 67 -0.73 -5.85 13.37
N THR A 68 -0.04 -6.99 13.45
CA THR A 68 0.62 -7.59 12.29
C THR A 68 -0.34 -8.53 11.58
N CYS A 69 -0.68 -8.21 10.34
CA CYS A 69 -1.65 -8.95 9.53
C CYS A 69 -0.92 -9.78 8.47
N LYS A 70 -1.42 -10.99 8.20
CA LYS A 70 -0.98 -11.77 7.04
C LYS A 70 -1.56 -11.14 5.78
N VAL A 71 -0.72 -11.01 4.75
CA VAL A 71 -1.16 -10.47 3.46
C VAL A 71 -1.54 -11.60 2.51
N ARG A 72 -2.67 -11.43 1.82
CA ARG A 72 -3.06 -12.22 0.67
C ARG A 72 -2.76 -11.43 -0.61
N LEU A 73 -1.95 -12.00 -1.50
CA LEU A 73 -1.73 -11.41 -2.81
C LEU A 73 -2.87 -11.79 -3.74
N ASP A 74 -3.53 -10.80 -4.32
CA ASP A 74 -4.55 -11.02 -5.36
C ASP A 74 -3.95 -10.83 -6.77
N GLY A 75 -2.75 -10.23 -6.87
CA GLY A 75 -2.03 -10.08 -8.13
C GLY A 75 -0.77 -9.23 -7.98
N LYS A 76 -0.11 -8.93 -9.11
CA LYS A 76 1.13 -8.13 -9.16
C LYS A 76 0.96 -6.68 -8.66
N TYR A 77 -0.28 -6.18 -8.67
CA TYR A 77 -0.64 -4.80 -8.35
C TYR A 77 -1.63 -4.70 -7.19
N GLN A 78 -2.01 -5.82 -6.58
CA GLN A 78 -3.10 -5.87 -5.60
C GLN A 78 -2.80 -6.85 -4.47
N PHE A 79 -3.07 -6.41 -3.24
CA PHE A 79 -3.04 -7.26 -2.07
C PHE A 79 -4.17 -6.91 -1.09
N ARG A 80 -4.47 -7.85 -0.19
CA ARG A 80 -5.44 -7.70 0.89
C ARG A 80 -4.87 -8.13 2.22
N PHE A 81 -5.41 -7.58 3.29
CA PHE A 81 -5.20 -8.03 4.66
C PHE A 81 -6.44 -7.67 5.48
N SER A 82 -6.72 -8.45 6.51
CA SER A 82 -7.88 -8.23 7.36
C SER A 82 -7.45 -8.08 8.81
N LEU A 83 -8.10 -7.17 9.52
CA LEU A 83 -7.95 -7.03 10.97
C LEU A 83 -8.73 -8.16 11.65
N ASP A 84 -8.17 -8.72 12.72
CA ASP A 84 -8.78 -9.82 13.49
C ASP A 84 -9.23 -9.36 14.89
N HIS A 85 -9.05 -8.08 15.21
CA HIS A 85 -9.35 -7.55 16.51
C HIS A 85 -10.87 -7.33 16.69
N PRO A 86 -11.49 -7.84 17.79
CA PRO A 86 -12.94 -7.84 17.97
C PRO A 86 -13.58 -6.44 18.01
N GLU A 87 -12.83 -5.43 18.44
CA GLU A 87 -13.28 -4.03 18.46
C GLU A 87 -13.14 -3.32 17.09
N GLU A 88 -12.29 -3.83 16.20
CA GLU A 88 -12.03 -3.27 14.87
C GLU A 88 -12.90 -3.96 13.81
N LYS A 89 -14.19 -4.18 14.12
CA LYS A 89 -15.26 -4.72 13.24
C LYS A 89 -14.79 -5.31 11.91
N ASN A 90 -14.01 -6.40 11.95
CA ASN A 90 -13.42 -7.11 10.80
C ASN A 90 -13.07 -6.18 9.60
N GLY A 91 -12.18 -5.20 9.81
CA GLY A 91 -11.73 -4.34 8.72
C GLY A 91 -10.95 -5.12 7.65
N ASP A 92 -11.55 -5.34 6.47
CA ASP A 92 -10.88 -5.91 5.30
C ASP A 92 -10.32 -4.81 4.41
N PHE A 93 -9.01 -4.77 4.27
CA PHE A 93 -8.30 -3.82 3.43
C PHE A 93 -7.97 -4.44 2.09
N MET A 94 -8.24 -3.69 1.02
CA MET A 94 -7.73 -3.98 -0.32
C MET A 94 -6.91 -2.78 -0.81
N VAL A 95 -5.68 -3.05 -1.22
CA VAL A 95 -4.76 -2.04 -1.75
C VAL A 95 -4.47 -2.37 -3.21
N PHE A 96 -4.60 -1.38 -4.08
CA PHE A 96 -4.44 -1.52 -5.51
C PHE A 96 -3.61 -0.38 -6.10
N ILE A 97 -2.55 -0.72 -6.84
CA ILE A 97 -1.76 0.24 -7.61
C ILE A 97 -2.47 0.44 -8.95
N SER A 98 -3.24 1.52 -9.08
CA SER A 98 -4.03 1.81 -10.28
C SER A 98 -3.23 2.52 -11.36
N GLY A 99 -2.14 3.19 -11.01
CA GLY A 99 -1.29 3.96 -11.92
C GLY A 99 0.14 4.09 -11.38
N LYS A 100 1.01 4.77 -12.12
CA LYS A 100 2.42 5.00 -11.71
C LYS A 100 2.53 5.66 -10.34
N ASP A 101 1.68 6.64 -10.09
CA ASP A 101 1.67 7.45 -8.86
C ASP A 101 0.29 7.42 -8.16
N GLU A 102 -0.57 6.44 -8.51
CA GLU A 102 -1.91 6.32 -7.94
C GLU A 102 -2.08 4.99 -7.20
N ILE A 103 -2.38 5.09 -5.90
CA ILE A 103 -2.74 3.97 -5.04
C ILE A 103 -4.18 4.16 -4.61
N LYS A 104 -4.98 3.09 -4.70
CA LYS A 104 -6.35 3.04 -4.20
C LYS A 104 -6.39 2.09 -3.01
N VAL A 105 -6.99 2.56 -1.92
CA VAL A 105 -7.24 1.76 -0.74
C VAL A 105 -8.74 1.64 -0.55
N TYR A 106 -9.18 0.45 -0.21
CA TYR A 106 -10.57 0.15 0.11
C TYR A 106 -10.63 -0.51 1.47
N LEU A 107 -11.55 -0.04 2.31
CA LEU A 107 -11.88 -0.66 3.58
C LEU A 107 -13.31 -1.21 3.48
N ASN A 108 -13.46 -2.52 3.65
CA ASN A 108 -14.75 -3.21 3.53
C ASN A 108 -15.47 -2.91 2.21
N GLY A 109 -14.71 -2.80 1.12
CA GLY A 109 -15.22 -2.50 -0.23
C GLY A 109 -15.49 -1.01 -0.51
N VAL A 110 -15.38 -0.13 0.49
CA VAL A 110 -15.54 1.33 0.31
C VAL A 110 -14.18 1.96 0.04
N ARG A 111 -14.05 2.74 -1.04
CA ARG A 111 -12.80 3.47 -1.33
C ARG A 111 -12.60 4.55 -0.27
N ILE A 112 -11.44 4.53 0.38
CA ILE A 112 -11.05 5.51 1.41
C ILE A 112 -10.00 6.46 0.86
N HIS A 113 -9.97 7.68 1.41
CA HIS A 113 -8.94 8.65 1.06
C HIS A 113 -7.63 8.31 1.78
N ILE A 114 -6.53 8.42 1.03
CA ILE A 114 -5.19 8.34 1.59
C ILE A 114 -4.63 9.75 1.63
N ASP A 115 -4.22 10.23 2.80
CA ASP A 115 -3.62 11.56 2.92
C ASP A 115 -2.22 11.51 2.28
N ARG A 116 -1.36 10.55 2.69
CA ARG A 116 0.00 10.40 2.18
C ARG A 116 0.52 8.96 2.26
N ALA A 117 1.35 8.59 1.27
CA ALA A 117 2.25 7.45 1.36
C ALA A 117 3.68 7.96 1.62
N TYR A 118 4.14 7.89 2.86
CA TYR A 118 5.51 8.25 3.21
C TYR A 118 6.43 7.07 2.89
N GLY A 119 7.29 7.24 1.90
CA GLY A 119 8.52 6.46 1.78
C GLY A 119 9.65 7.22 2.46
N HIS A 120 10.54 6.51 3.14
CA HIS A 120 11.88 7.04 3.42
C HIS A 120 12.60 7.30 2.09
N ASP A 121 12.40 8.46 1.48
CA ASP A 121 13.51 9.12 0.83
C ASP A 121 14.39 9.63 1.98
N LEU A 122 15.36 8.80 2.40
CA LEU A 122 16.50 9.30 3.15
C LEU A 122 17.28 10.22 2.21
N LYS A 123 16.81 11.45 2.00
CA LYS A 123 17.74 12.53 1.72
C LYS A 123 18.58 12.69 2.98
N PRO A 124 19.90 12.51 2.94
CA PRO A 124 20.72 12.81 4.11
C PRO A 124 20.43 14.26 4.49
N LYS A 125 20.03 14.47 5.75
CA LYS A 125 20.10 15.77 6.39
C LYS A 125 21.55 16.22 6.19
N LYS A 126 21.77 17.22 5.33
CA LYS A 126 23.06 17.92 5.31
C LYS A 126 23.33 18.32 6.76
N PRO A 127 24.46 17.92 7.37
CA PRO A 127 24.81 18.49 8.65
C PRO A 127 24.89 20.00 8.43
N ASN A 128 24.25 20.77 9.31
CA ASN A 128 24.45 22.20 9.36
C ASN A 128 25.95 22.41 9.58
N SER A 129 26.65 22.93 8.57
CA SER A 129 28.02 23.38 8.75
C SER A 129 28.02 24.55 9.74
N PRO A 130 29.02 24.60 10.65
CA PRO A 130 29.17 25.64 11.66
C PRO A 130 29.35 27.04 11.05
#